data_AF-A0A2W4P553-F1
#
_entry.id   AF-A0A2W4P553-F1
#
_cell.length_a   1.000
_cell.length_b   1.000
_cell.length_c   1.000
_cell.angle_alpha   90.00
_cell.angle_beta   90.00
_cell.angle_gamma   90.00
#
_symmetry.space_group_name_H-M   'P 1'
#
loop_
_entity.id
_entity.type
_entity.pdbx_description
1 polymer ?
#
loop_
_entity_poly.entity_id
_entity_poly.type
_entity_poly.pdbx_seq_one_letter_code
_entity_poly.pdbx_strand_id
1 'polypeptide(L)'
;MLGLAYVASPGPVNVETLRRGLAGGVRVALTLQLGAIIGHLIWALLALAGVGLLLASALAQLLLGAAGTVLLVYLGWSALRGWQKLAAAAQAERE
;
A
#
# COMPACT_ATOMS: atom_id res chain seq x y z
N MET A 1 3.81 21.09 -8.21
CA MET A 1 2.32 21.12 -8.17
C MET A 1 1.75 19.82 -7.56
N LEU A 2 2.13 18.62 -8.03
CA LEU A 2 1.65 17.34 -7.48
C LEU A 2 1.93 17.12 -5.99
N GLY A 3 3.08 17.57 -5.49
CA GLY A 3 3.43 17.47 -4.06
C GLY A 3 2.46 18.25 -3.16
N LEU A 4 2.11 19.48 -3.53
CA LEU A 4 1.15 20.31 -2.77
C LEU A 4 -0.26 19.71 -2.78
N ALA A 5 -0.69 19.14 -3.92
CA ALA A 5 -1.96 18.44 -4.04
C ALA A 5 -2.02 17.17 -3.17
N TYR A 6 -0.90 16.45 -3.02
CA TYR A 6 -0.81 15.30 -2.14
C TYR A 6 -0.87 15.68 -0.65
N VAL A 7 -0.21 16.76 -0.23
CA VAL A 7 -0.33 17.28 1.16
C VAL A 7 -1.73 17.86 1.42
N ALA A 8 -2.40 18.36 0.38
CA ALA A 8 -3.77 18.87 0.47
C ALA A 8 -4.83 17.77 0.50
N SER A 9 -4.47 16.50 0.29
CA SER A 9 -5.38 15.37 0.54
C SER A 9 -5.77 15.42 2.02
N PRO A 10 -7.07 15.61 2.36
CA PRO A 10 -7.48 15.96 3.71
C PRO A 10 -7.32 14.77 4.64
N GLY A 11 -6.17 14.69 5.30
CA GLY A 11 -5.88 13.79 6.41
C GLY A 11 -5.47 14.60 7.64
N PRO A 12 -5.91 14.23 8.87
CA PRO A 12 -5.66 15.02 10.08
C PRO A 12 -4.18 15.31 10.34
N VAL A 13 -3.27 14.38 9.99
CA VAL A 13 -1.82 14.57 10.10
C VAL A 13 -1.29 15.58 9.08
N ASN A 14 -1.80 15.56 7.85
CA ASN A 14 -1.37 16.47 6.78
C ASN A 14 -1.85 17.91 7.04
N VAL A 15 -3.09 18.06 7.51
CA VAL A 15 -3.66 19.37 7.88
C VAL A 15 -2.90 19.97 9.06
N GLU A 16 -2.59 19.17 10.07
CA GLU A 16 -1.81 19.64 11.22
C GLU A 16 -0.36 19.95 10.85
N THR A 17 0.25 19.17 9.95
CA THR A 17 1.59 19.45 9.41
C THR A 17 1.61 20.77 8.65
N LEU A 18 0.58 21.05 7.84
CA LEU A 18 0.43 22.32 7.13
C LEU A 18 0.24 23.48 8.12
N ARG A 19 -0.63 23.32 9.13
CA ARG A 19 -0.87 24.32 10.18
C ARG A 19 0.41 24.66 10.94
N ARG A 20 1.18 23.65 11.37
CA ARG A 20 2.45 23.88 12.09
C ARG A 20 3.57 24.35 11.17
N GLY A 21 3.56 24.00 9.89
CA GLY A 21 4.47 24.53 8.88
C GLY A 21 4.24 26.03 8.62
N LEU A 22 2.98 26.46 8.56
CA LEU A 22 2.62 27.88 8.41
C LEU A 22 2.90 28.69 9.69
N ALA A 23 2.70 28.11 10.87
CA ALA A 23 2.90 28.81 12.15
C ALA A 23 4.35 28.80 12.67
N GLY A 24 5.11 27.72 12.42
CA GLY A 24 6.44 27.48 13.00
C GLY A 24 7.55 27.18 11.98
N GLY A 25 7.24 27.26 10.68
CA GLY A 25 8.19 27.03 9.60
C GLY A 25 8.45 25.55 9.28
N VAL A 26 9.26 25.33 8.23
CA VAL A 26 9.51 24.00 7.63
C VAL A 26 10.13 23.01 8.62
N ARG A 27 10.99 23.46 9.54
CA ARG A 27 11.65 22.58 10.52
C ARG A 27 10.64 21.93 11.47
N VAL A 28 9.63 22.66 11.92
CA VAL A 28 8.59 22.14 12.81
C VAL A 28 7.69 21.14 12.09
N ALA A 29 7.35 21.41 10.83
CA ALA A 29 6.60 20.48 9.99
C ALA A 29 7.37 19.18 9.70
N LEU A 30 8.69 19.27 9.46
CA LEU A 30 9.53 18.09 9.22
C LEU A 30 9.62 17.19 10.45
N THR A 31 9.79 17.75 11.65
CA THR A 31 9.83 16.95 12.89
C THR A 31 8.51 16.20 13.12
N LEU A 32 7.37 16.80 12.78
CA LEU A 32 6.07 16.14 12.86
C LEU A 32 5.92 14.99 11.87
N GLN A 33 6.31 15.20 10.61
CA GLN A 33 6.28 14.16 9.59
C GLN A 33 7.21 13.00 9.95
N LEU A 34 8.39 13.28 10.48
CA LEU A 34 9.29 12.24 10.98
C LEU A 34 8.66 11.46 12.12
N GLY A 35 8.04 12.13 13.10
CA GLY A 35 7.29 11.48 14.17
C GLY A 35 6.14 10.62 13.65
N ALA A 36 5.40 11.11 12.65
CA ALA A 36 4.31 10.36 12.01
C ALA A 36 4.85 9.12 11.30
N ILE A 37 5.92 9.23 10.52
CA ILE A 37 6.55 8.10 9.82
C ILE A 37 7.04 7.07 10.84
N ILE A 38 7.73 7.50 11.89
CA ILE A 38 8.19 6.60 12.96
C ILE A 38 7.01 5.91 13.63
N GLY A 39 5.93 6.63 13.92
CA GLY A 39 4.70 6.06 14.48
C GLY A 39 4.09 4.99 13.58
N HIS A 40 4.00 5.24 12.27
CA HIS A 40 3.52 4.24 11.31
C HIS A 40 4.46 3.03 11.23
N LEU A 41 5.77 3.24 11.28
CA LEU A 41 6.76 2.16 11.28
C LEU A 41 6.62 1.28 12.52
N ILE A 42 6.52 1.88 13.71
CA ILE A 42 6.32 1.15 14.96
C ILE A 42 5.01 0.37 14.91
N TRP A 43 3.93 1.01 14.47
CA TRP A 43 2.62 0.37 14.37
C TRP A 43 2.62 -0.80 13.38
N ALA A 44 3.26 -0.62 12.22
CA ALA A 44 3.43 -1.69 11.24
C ALA A 44 4.26 -2.85 11.79
N LEU A 45 5.36 -2.58 12.49
CA LEU A 45 6.18 -3.62 13.12
C LEU A 45 5.38 -4.39 14.19
N LEU A 46 4.58 -3.69 14.99
CA LEU A 46 3.73 -4.31 16.01
C LEU A 46 2.64 -5.18 15.37
N ALA A 47 2.02 -4.69 14.29
CA ALA A 47 1.05 -5.45 13.52
C ALA A 47 1.70 -6.69 12.89
N LEU A 48 2.90 -6.57 12.30
CA LEU A 48 3.64 -7.71 11.75
C LEU A 48 3.98 -8.75 12.83
N ALA A 49 4.46 -8.30 13.99
CA ALA A 49 4.73 -9.18 15.12
C ALA A 49 3.45 -9.89 15.61
N GLY A 50 2.33 -9.17 15.68
CA GLY A 50 1.02 -9.72 16.03
C GLY A 50 0.50 -10.72 14.99
N VAL A 51 0.62 -10.42 13.70
CA VAL A 51 0.27 -11.32 12.59
C VAL A 51 1.10 -12.60 12.68
N GLY A 52 2.38 -12.52 13.02
CA GLY A 52 3.21 -13.70 13.28
C GLY A 52 2.65 -14.61 14.38
N LEU A 53 2.08 -14.03 15.44
CA LEU A 53 1.42 -14.78 16.50
C LEU A 53 0.07 -15.37 16.07
N LEU A 54 -0.74 -14.64 15.28
CA LEU A 54 -1.96 -15.17 14.69
C LEU A 54 -1.68 -16.34 13.75
N LEU A 55 -0.59 -16.26 12.97
CA LEU A 55 -0.11 -17.33 12.09
C LEU A 55 0.45 -18.52 12.85
N ALA A 56 0.60 -18.49 14.18
CA ALA A 56 0.86 -19.71 14.94
C ALA A 56 -0.36 -20.66 14.95
N SER A 57 -1.57 -20.14 14.69
CA SER A 57 -2.77 -20.95 14.63
C SER A 57 -2.97 -21.60 13.25
N ALA A 58 -3.20 -22.91 13.24
CA ALA A 58 -3.44 -23.67 12.00
C ALA A 58 -4.64 -23.14 11.20
N LEU A 59 -5.67 -22.64 11.88
CA LEU A 59 -6.85 -22.07 11.21
C LEU A 59 -6.53 -20.75 10.49
N ALA A 60 -5.76 -19.85 11.11
CA ALA A 60 -5.36 -18.60 10.44
C ALA A 60 -4.44 -18.86 9.25
N GLN A 61 -3.50 -19.82 9.39
CA GLN A 61 -2.66 -20.27 8.27
C GLN A 61 -3.50 -20.82 7.12
N LEU A 62 -4.49 -21.67 7.43
CA LEU A 62 -5.37 -22.26 6.42
C LEU A 62 -6.19 -21.19 5.69
N LEU A 63 -6.81 -20.27 6.43
CA LEU A 63 -7.63 -19.20 5.85
C LEU A 63 -6.78 -18.26 4.98
N LEU A 64 -5.62 -17.82 5.49
CA LEU A 64 -4.74 -16.93 4.76
C LEU A 64 -4.11 -17.62 3.55
N GLY A 65 -3.71 -18.88 3.70
CA GLY A 65 -3.21 -19.72 2.62
C GLY A 65 -4.26 -19.91 1.54
N ALA A 66 -5.49 -20.28 1.89
CA ALA A 66 -6.59 -20.43 0.95
C ALA A 66 -6.89 -19.11 0.21
N ALA A 67 -6.95 -17.99 0.93
CA ALA A 67 -7.17 -16.68 0.33
C ALA A 67 -6.03 -16.31 -0.66
N GLY A 68 -4.78 -16.55 -0.25
CA GLY A 68 -3.60 -16.33 -1.10
C GLY A 68 -3.60 -17.23 -2.34
N THR A 69 -3.93 -18.51 -2.20
CA THR A 69 -4.04 -19.44 -3.33
C THR A 69 -5.11 -18.99 -4.32
N VAL A 70 -6.31 -18.63 -3.83
CA VAL A 70 -7.38 -18.11 -4.70
C VAL A 70 -6.93 -16.86 -5.45
N LEU A 71 -6.28 -15.93 -4.75
CA LEU A 71 -5.75 -14.71 -5.36
C LEU A 71 -4.69 -15.02 -6.44
N LEU A 72 -3.73 -15.91 -6.16
CA LEU A 72 -2.69 -16.28 -7.11
C LEU A 72 -3.25 -17.00 -8.34
N VAL A 73 -4.21 -17.90 -8.16
CA VAL A 73 -4.91 -18.56 -9.28
C VAL A 73 -5.64 -17.52 -10.12
N TYR A 74 -6.35 -16.58 -9.49
CA TYR A 74 -7.03 -15.49 -10.19
C TYR A 74 -6.05 -14.61 -10.98
N LEU A 75 -4.94 -14.22 -10.36
CA LEU A 75 -3.91 -13.39 -11.01
C LEU A 75 -3.25 -14.15 -12.17
N GLY A 76 -2.85 -15.40 -11.99
CA GLY A 76 -2.28 -16.23 -13.05
C GLY A 76 -3.24 -16.36 -14.23
N TRP A 77 -4.52 -16.67 -13.96
CA TRP A 77 -5.55 -16.74 -14.99
C TRP A 77 -5.77 -15.39 -15.70
N SER A 78 -5.75 -14.28 -14.97
CA SER A 78 -5.86 -12.95 -15.56
C SER A 78 -4.68 -12.62 -16.48
N ALA A 79 -3.47 -13.03 -16.10
CA ALA A 79 -2.26 -12.82 -16.89
C ALA A 79 -2.27 -13.63 -18.19
N LEU A 80 -2.68 -14.91 -18.12
CA LEU A 80 -2.82 -15.76 -19.31
C LEU A 80 -3.83 -15.18 -20.31
N ARG A 81 -5.01 -14.76 -19.82
CA ARG A 81 -6.02 -14.12 -20.68
C ARG A 81 -5.53 -12.81 -21.29
N GLY A 82 -4.76 -12.03 -20.54
CA GLY A 82 -4.13 -10.80 -21.05
C GLY A 82 -3.13 -11.10 -22.17
N TRP A 83 -2.28 -12.10 -21.99
CA TRP A 83 -1.30 -12.51 -23.00
C TRP A 83 -1.95 -12.99 -24.29
N GLN A 84 -3.03 -13.78 -24.21
CA GLN A 84 -3.77 -14.24 -25.40
C GLN A 84 -4.34 -13.07 -26.22
N LYS A 85 -4.88 -12.04 -25.55
CA LYS A 85 -5.42 -10.86 -26.24
C LYS A 85 -4.34 -10.06 -26.95
N LEU A 86 -3.17 -9.91 -26.32
CA LEU A 86 -2.01 -9.23 -26.91
C LEU A 86 -1.43 -10.02 -28.09
N ALA A 87 -1.34 -11.35 -27.96
CA ALA A 87 -0.86 -12.22 -29.03
C ALA A 87 -1.77 -12.19 -30.27
N ALA A 88 -3.10 -12.21 -30.08
CA ALA A 88 -4.06 -12.11 -31.17
C ALA A 88 -4.00 -10.73 -31.88
N ALA A 89 -3.83 -9.64 -31.12
CA ALA A 89 -3.66 -8.31 -31.70
C ALA A 89 -2.36 -8.18 -32.53
N ALA A 90 -1.26 -8.77 -32.06
CA ALA A 90 0.01 -8.76 -32.76
C ALA A 90 0.02 -9.61 -34.05
N GLN A 91 -0.88 -10.60 -34.16
CA GLN A 91 -1.07 -11.38 -35.39
C GLN A 91 -1.91 -10.60 -36.41
N ALA A 92 -2.96 -9.90 -35.95
CA ALA A 92 -3.83 -9.09 -36.81
C ALA A 92 -3.13 -7.86 -37.43
N GLU A 93 -2.08 -7.31 -36.79
CA GLU A 93 -1.27 -6.22 -37.36
C GLU A 93 -0.23 -6.69 -38.40
N ARG A 94 0.02 -8.01 -38.50
CA ARG A 94 1.01 -8.59 -39.42
C ARG A 94 0.40 -9.10 -40.73
N GLU A 95 -0.92 -9.28 -40.77
CA GLU A 95 -1.70 -9.61 -41.98
C GLU A 95 -2.19 -8.33 -42.67
#